data_AF-A0A7C5PI87-F1
#
_entry.id   AF-A0A7C5PI87-F1
#
_cell.length_a   1.000
_cell.length_b   1.000
_cell.length_c   1.000
_cell.angle_alpha   90.00
_cell.angle_beta   90.00
_cell.angle_gamma   90.00
#
_symmetry.space_group_name_H-M   'P 1'
#
loop_
_entity.id
_entity.type
_entity.pdbx_description
1 polymer ?
#
loop_
_entity_poly.entity_id
_entity_poly.type
_entity_poly.pdbx_seq_one_letter_code
_entity_poly.pdbx_strand_id
1 'polypeptide(L)'
;MDKITLDCIDRAAKGVLRVIEKGDKPSLRFPLRSLSNVRYDPAKGFFQLGRGRKLRTLTVNTVKVFAQSLRMMALSKELIETEDFATKRDAYYQSKNWGEARF
;
A
#
# COMPACT_ATOMS: atom_id res chain seq x y z
N MET A 1 -13.09 16.26 -0.08
CA MET A 1 -11.73 15.68 0.10
C MET A 1 -11.47 15.01 1.45
N ASP A 2 -11.05 13.74 1.41
CA ASP A 2 -10.61 12.94 2.57
C ASP A 2 -9.19 13.35 3.03
N LYS A 3 -9.13 14.41 3.84
CA LYS A 3 -7.87 14.98 4.35
C LYS A 3 -7.08 14.02 5.24
N ILE A 4 -7.76 13.14 5.99
CA ILE A 4 -7.09 12.23 6.92
C ILE A 4 -6.27 11.21 6.13
N THR A 5 -6.84 10.65 5.06
CA THR A 5 -6.14 9.67 4.23
C THR A 5 -4.96 10.31 3.47
N LEU A 6 -5.12 11.52 2.93
CA LEU A 6 -4.03 12.27 2.30
C LEU A 6 -2.87 12.52 3.27
N ASP A 7 -3.17 12.99 4.49
CA ASP A 7 -2.17 13.19 5.53
C ASP A 7 -1.44 11.90 5.91
N CYS A 8 -2.13 10.75 5.89
CA CYS A 8 -1.52 9.46 6.14
C CYS A 8 -0.57 9.04 5.01
N ILE A 9 -0.97 9.25 3.75
CA ILE A 9 -0.14 8.98 2.57
C ILE A 9 1.10 9.86 2.60
N ASP A 10 0.95 11.17 2.80
CA ASP A 10 2.07 12.11 2.81
C ASP A 10 3.04 11.83 3.96
N ARG A 11 2.54 11.49 5.15
CA ARG A 11 3.39 11.07 6.27
C ARG A 11 4.17 9.79 5.96
N ALA A 12 3.52 8.79 5.35
CA ALA A 12 4.19 7.55 4.96
C ALA A 12 5.28 7.80 3.91
N ALA A 13 4.97 8.60 2.88
CA ALA A 13 5.91 8.97 1.82
C ALA A 13 7.12 9.75 2.36
N LYS A 14 6.90 10.79 3.17
CA LYS A 14 7.96 11.56 3.83
C LYS A 14 8.80 10.69 4.76
N GLY A 15 8.19 9.72 5.43
CA GLY A 15 8.90 8.74 6.26
C GLY A 15 9.84 7.87 5.44
N VAL A 16 9.39 7.34 4.30
CA VAL A 16 10.22 6.56 3.38
C VAL A 16 11.38 7.40 2.84
N LEU A 17 11.09 8.62 2.37
CA LEU A 17 12.11 9.54 1.83
C LEU A 17 13.21 9.83 2.86
N ARG A 18 12.82 10.18 4.10
CA ARG A 18 13.77 10.48 5.18
C ARG A 18 14.70 9.30 5.50
N VAL A 19 14.21 8.07 5.42
CA VAL A 19 15.04 6.88 5.66
C VAL A 19 16.05 6.70 4.52
N ILE A 20 15.63 6.92 3.27
CA ILE A 20 16.52 6.87 2.10
C ILE A 20 17.59 7.95 2.17
N GLU A 21 17.23 9.19 2.53
CA GLU A 21 18.18 10.31 2.65
C GLU A 21 19.26 10.08 3.71
N LYS A 22 18.96 9.24 4.71
CA LYS A 22 19.93 8.80 5.73
C LYS A 22 20.83 7.65 5.27
N GLY A 23 20.62 7.11 4.06
CA GLY A 23 21.32 5.93 3.55
C GLY A 23 20.79 4.60 4.11
N ASP A 24 19.69 4.62 4.85
CA ASP A 24 19.09 3.45 5.47
C ASP A 24 18.09 2.75 4.53
N LYS A 25 17.78 1.49 4.82
CA LYS A 25 16.82 0.69 4.04
C LYS A 25 15.37 1.01 4.47
N PRO A 26 14.55 1.64 3.63
CA PRO A 26 13.16 1.91 3.97
C PRO A 26 12.34 0.62 4.04
N SER A 27 11.30 0.64 4.87
CA SER A 27 10.36 -0.46 5.00
C SER A 27 8.93 0.02 5.28
N LEU A 28 7.96 -0.77 4.84
CA LEU A 28 6.53 -0.52 5.01
C LEU A 28 5.85 -1.74 5.63
N ARG A 29 4.92 -1.52 6.57
CA ARG A 29 4.16 -2.59 7.24
C ARG A 29 2.77 -2.69 6.68
N PHE A 30 2.38 -3.89 6.26
CA PHE A 30 1.04 -4.18 5.73
C PHE A 30 0.37 -5.28 6.55
N PRO A 31 -0.98 -5.30 6.66
CA PRO A 31 -1.69 -6.42 7.25
C PRO A 31 -1.40 -7.71 6.48
N LEU A 32 -1.09 -8.77 7.22
CA LEU A 32 -0.90 -10.10 6.62
C LEU A 32 -2.27 -10.62 6.16
N ARG A 33 -2.42 -10.91 4.87
CA ARG A 33 -3.65 -11.50 4.31
C ARG A 33 -3.49 -13.00 4.15
N SER A 34 -3.63 -13.72 5.26
CA SER A 34 -3.65 -15.19 5.32
C SER A 34 -4.86 -15.66 6.11
N LEU A 35 -5.34 -16.88 5.86
CA LEU A 35 -6.43 -17.49 6.64
C LEU A 35 -6.07 -17.61 8.13
N SER A 36 -4.78 -17.77 8.45
CA SER A 36 -4.27 -17.77 9.82
C SER A 36 -4.28 -16.40 10.52
N ASN A 37 -4.48 -15.31 9.77
CA ASN A 37 -4.54 -13.94 10.31
C ASN A 37 -5.89 -13.28 10.02
N VAL A 38 -6.97 -14.05 10.02
CA VAL A 38 -8.33 -13.53 9.98
C VAL A 38 -9.17 -14.17 11.07
N ARG A 39 -10.17 -13.44 11.56
CA ARG A 39 -11.17 -13.94 12.50
C ARG A 39 -12.56 -13.66 11.94
N TYR A 40 -13.42 -14.67 11.90
CA TYR A 40 -14.82 -14.47 11.56
C TYR A 40 -15.55 -13.84 12.74
N ASP A 41 -16.31 -12.77 12.46
CA ASP A 41 -17.19 -12.11 13.42
C ASP A 41 -18.65 -12.36 12.99
N PRO A 42 -19.40 -13.24 13.68
CA PRO A 42 -20.78 -13.55 13.32
C PRO A 42 -21.71 -12.32 13.32
N ALA A 43 -21.43 -11.32 14.15
CA ALA A 43 -22.25 -10.11 14.20
C ALA A 43 -22.04 -9.21 12.98
N LYS A 44 -20.86 -9.26 12.36
CA LYS A 44 -20.53 -8.48 11.15
C LYS A 44 -20.76 -9.25 9.86
N GLY A 45 -20.75 -10.58 9.93
CA GLY A 45 -20.96 -11.46 8.78
C GLY A 45 -19.74 -11.62 7.86
N PHE A 46 -18.55 -11.15 8.24
CA PHE A 46 -17.33 -11.29 7.42
C PHE A 46 -16.05 -11.47 8.24
N PHE A 47 -15.00 -11.94 7.58
CA PHE A 47 -13.66 -12.10 8.16
C PHE A 47 -12.97 -10.76 8.38
N GLN A 48 -12.59 -10.48 9.62
CA GLN A 48 -11.78 -9.32 9.97
C GLN A 48 -10.30 -9.67 9.97
N LEU A 49 -9.46 -8.76 9.47
CA LEU A 49 -8.01 -8.90 9.54
C LEU A 49 -7.54 -8.87 11.00
N GLY A 50 -6.68 -9.83 11.34
CA GLY A 50 -6.02 -9.91 12.63
C GLY A 50 -4.87 -8.92 12.79
N ARG A 51 -4.10 -9.11 13.86
CA ARG A 51 -2.97 -8.23 14.23
C ARG A 51 -1.69 -8.52 13.44
N GLY A 52 -1.61 -9.64 12.73
CA GLY A 52 -0.46 -10.00 11.91
C GLY A 52 -0.12 -8.93 10.88
N ARG A 53 1.17 -8.60 10.78
CA ARG A 53 1.71 -7.64 9.82
C ARG A 53 2.90 -8.28 9.09
N LYS A 54 3.04 -7.95 7.81
CA LYS A 54 4.21 -8.30 7.00
C LYS A 54 5.00 -7.03 6.70
N LEU A 55 6.31 -7.09 6.96
CA LEU A 55 7.23 -6.02 6.61
C LEU A 55 7.67 -6.18 5.15
N ARG A 56 7.67 -5.08 4.41
CA ARG A 56 8.21 -4.97 3.06
C ARG A 56 9.37 -3.99 3.10
N THR A 57 10.58 -4.51 3.05
CA THR A 57 11.81 -3.70 3.02
C THR A 57 12.28 -3.54 1.59
N LEU A 58 12.95 -2.43 1.26
CA LEU A 58 13.62 -2.26 -0.02
C LEU A 58 14.90 -3.13 -0.06
N THR A 59 14.77 -4.34 -0.59
CA THR A 59 15.87 -5.29 -0.82
C THR A 59 15.75 -5.89 -2.22
N VAL A 60 16.82 -6.52 -2.74
CA VAL A 60 16.84 -7.09 -4.10
C VAL A 60 15.64 -8.01 -4.36
N ASN A 61 15.30 -8.88 -3.40
CA ASN A 61 14.20 -9.85 -3.57
C ASN A 61 12.80 -9.23 -3.46
N THR A 62 12.69 -8.03 -2.90
CA THR A 62 11.40 -7.37 -2.60
C THR A 62 11.23 -6.02 -3.29
N VAL A 63 12.21 -5.60 -4.11
CA VAL A 63 12.25 -4.28 -4.76
C VAL A 63 11.00 -4.03 -5.61
N LYS A 64 10.58 -5.02 -6.40
CA LYS A 64 9.38 -4.91 -7.25
C LYS A 64 8.11 -4.68 -6.42
N VAL A 65 7.92 -5.47 -5.36
CA VAL A 65 6.75 -5.38 -4.49
C VAL A 65 6.75 -4.10 -3.65
N PHE A 66 7.94 -3.61 -3.26
CA PHE A 66 8.10 -2.32 -2.61
C PHE A 66 7.70 -1.18 -3.56
N ALA A 67 8.22 -1.17 -4.78
CA ALA A 67 7.88 -0.20 -5.82
C ALA A 67 6.38 -0.21 -6.16
N GLN A 68 5.78 -1.39 -6.29
CA GLN A 68 4.33 -1.56 -6.46
C GLN A 68 3.52 -0.93 -5.33
N SER A 69 4.00 -1.04 -4.08
CA SER A 69 3.33 -0.46 -2.93
C SER A 69 3.34 1.08 -3.01
N LEU A 70 4.46 1.68 -3.43
CA LEU A 70 4.56 3.12 -3.64
C LEU A 70 3.70 3.59 -4.82
N ARG A 71 3.65 2.85 -5.92
CA ARG A 71 2.80 3.17 -7.07
C ARG A 71 1.31 3.10 -6.73
N MET A 72 0.87 2.09 -5.98
CA MET A 72 -0.50 2.02 -5.46
C MET A 72 -0.81 3.22 -4.55
N MET A 73 0.13 3.61 -3.69
CA MET A 73 -0.04 4.77 -2.81
C MET A 73 -0.16 6.08 -3.59
N ALA A 74 0.64 6.26 -4.66
CA ALA A 74 0.56 7.40 -5.55
C ALA A 74 -0.79 7.45 -6.30
N LEU A 75 -1.24 6.31 -6.85
CA LEU A 75 -2.56 6.19 -7.49
C LEU A 75 -3.69 6.51 -6.50
N SER A 76 -3.62 6.00 -5.27
CA SER A 76 -4.63 6.33 -4.24
C SER A 76 -4.65 7.81 -3.88
N LYS A 77 -3.49 8.47 -3.87
CA LYS A 77 -3.42 9.91 -3.64
C LYS A 77 -4.12 10.68 -4.76
N GLU A 78 -3.78 10.38 -6.02
CA GLU A 78 -4.36 11.00 -7.21
C GLU A 78 -5.89 10.90 -7.20
N LEU A 79 -6.44 9.69 -6.99
CA LEU A 79 -7.89 9.47 -6.93
C LEU A 79 -8.58 10.31 -5.85
N ILE A 80 -7.96 10.49 -4.68
CA ILE A 80 -8.54 11.31 -3.60
C ILE A 80 -8.48 12.80 -3.94
N GLU A 81 -7.40 13.27 -4.56
CA GLU A 81 -7.21 14.67 -4.94
C GLU A 81 -8.14 15.08 -6.09
N THR A 82 -8.43 14.17 -7.02
CA THR A 82 -9.35 14.39 -8.15
C THR A 82 -10.81 14.06 -7.84
N GLU A 83 -11.12 13.66 -6.60
CA GLU A 83 -12.45 13.19 -6.18
C GLU A 83 -13.00 12.06 -7.07
N ASP A 84 -12.13 11.14 -7.48
CA ASP A 84 -12.41 10.00 -8.36
C ASP A 84 -12.27 8.65 -7.63
N PHE A 85 -12.68 7.57 -8.28
CA PHE A 85 -12.54 6.22 -7.77
C PHE A 85 -12.06 5.25 -8.85
N ALA A 86 -11.36 4.19 -8.42
CA ALA A 86 -10.95 3.11 -9.30
C ALA A 86 -11.47 1.78 -8.77
N THR A 87 -12.02 0.96 -9.67
CA THR A 87 -12.24 -0.45 -9.36
C THR A 87 -10.91 -1.20 -9.30
N LYS A 88 -10.95 -2.43 -8.79
CA LYS A 88 -9.76 -3.31 -8.81
C LYS A 88 -9.26 -3.59 -10.22
N ARG A 89 -10.15 -3.61 -11.23
CA ARG A 89 -9.77 -3.82 -12.63
C ARG A 89 -9.13 -2.58 -13.21
N ASP A 90 -9.62 -1.39 -12.88
CA ASP A 90 -9.04 -0.13 -13.36
C ASP A 90 -7.62 0.02 -12.82
N ALA A 91 -7.41 -0.21 -11.52
CA ALA A 91 -6.08 -0.20 -10.93
C ALA A 91 -5.14 -1.25 -11.56
N TYR A 92 -5.66 -2.44 -11.90
CA TYR A 92 -4.91 -3.47 -12.61
C TYR A 92 -4.46 -3.01 -14.00
N TYR A 93 -5.36 -2.44 -14.80
CA TYR A 93 -5.02 -1.95 -16.14
C TYR A 93 -4.08 -0.76 -16.09
N GLN A 94 -4.28 0.18 -15.17
CA GLN A 94 -3.37 1.31 -14.99
C GLN A 94 -1.97 0.87 -14.56
N SER A 95 -1.86 -0.23 -13.81
CA SER A 95 -0.57 -0.79 -13.42
C SER A 95 0.29 -1.26 -14.60
N LYS A 96 -0.30 -1.53 -15.78
CA LYS A 96 0.45 -1.93 -16.98
C LYS A 96 1.41 -0.83 -17.46
N ASN A 97 1.14 0.42 -17.11
CA ASN A 97 2.00 1.56 -17.42
C ASN A 97 3.10 1.81 -16.37
N TRP A 98 3.24 0.97 -15.34
CA TRP A 98 4.21 1.17 -14.25
C TRP A 98 5.62 0.63 -14.55
N GLY A 99 5.91 0.23 -15.79
CA GLY A 99 7.18 -0.35 -16.18
C GLY A 99 7.49 -1.62 -15.39
N GLU A 100 8.70 -1.71 -14.82
CA GLU A 100 9.15 -2.85 -14.00
C GLU A 100 8.26 -3.16 -12.79
N ALA A 101 7.49 -2.17 -12.32
CA ALA A 101 6.55 -2.35 -11.22
C ALA A 101 5.17 -2.87 -11.64
N ARG A 102 4.90 -3.14 -12.93
CA ARG A 102 3.60 -3.68 -13.38
C ARG A 102 3.27 -5.05 -12.77
N PHE A 103 1.98 -5.37 -12.68
CA PHE A 103 1.45 -6.70 -12.34
C PHE A 103 0.23 -7.03 -13.21
#